data_AF-A0A6M3JZ92-F1
#
_entry.id   AF-A0A6M3JZ92-F1
#
_cell.length_a   1.000
_cell.length_b   1.000
_cell.length_c   1.000
_cell.angle_alpha   90.00
_cell.angle_beta   90.00
_cell.angle_gamma   90.00
#
_symmetry.space_group_name_H-M   'P 1'
#
loop_
_entity.id
_entity.type
_entity.pdbx_description
1 polymer ?
#
loop_
_entity_poly.entity_id
_entity_poly.type
_entity_poly.pdbx_seq_one_letter_code
_entity_poly.pdbx_strand_id
1 'polypeptide(L)' 'MNLSPHYNPNNNLASMPFTWIGLFYNGGCPDPCDMLSGPCACGAWHHQYEWPDVLQVSVFGNVQVDEDYDRLFGRRKRR' A
#
# COMPACT_ATOMS: atom_id res chain seq x y z
N MET A 1 1.30 -0.76 -19.42
CA MET A 1 1.32 -0.12 -18.09
C MET A 1 2.75 -0.24 -17.58
N ASN A 2 3.43 0.89 -17.36
CA ASN A 2 4.81 0.88 -16.86
C ASN A 2 4.71 0.73 -15.34
N LEU A 3 4.98 -0.46 -14.81
CA LEU A 3 4.98 -0.67 -13.37
C LEU A 3 6.11 0.19 -12.78
N SER A 4 5.79 0.96 -11.74
CA SER A 4 6.81 1.71 -10.99
C SER A 4 7.93 0.76 -10.58
N PRO A 5 9.20 1.21 -10.56
CA PRO A 5 10.36 0.37 -10.18
C PRO A 5 10.26 -0.20 -8.75
N HIS A 6 9.25 0.24 -8.01
CA HIS A 6 8.95 -0.13 -6.65
C HIS A 6 8.04 -1.36 -6.52
N TYR A 7 7.35 -1.82 -7.58
CA TYR A 7 6.47 -3.00 -7.49
C TYR A 7 6.97 -4.16 -8.34
N ASN A 8 7.14 -5.32 -7.71
CA ASN A 8 7.43 -6.58 -8.37
C ASN A 8 6.17 -7.46 -8.42
N PRO A 9 5.56 -7.63 -9.62
CA PRO A 9 4.33 -8.40 -9.76
C PRO A 9 4.51 -9.91 -9.57
N ASN A 10 5.74 -10.43 -9.66
CA ASN A 10 5.99 -11.87 -9.55
C ASN A 10 5.86 -12.39 -8.11
N ASN A 11 6.00 -11.52 -7.11
CA ASN A 11 5.97 -11.88 -5.70
C ASN A 11 5.12 -10.93 -4.85
N ASN A 12 4.34 -10.04 -5.48
CA ASN A 12 3.50 -9.04 -4.81
C ASN A 12 4.24 -8.16 -3.78
N LEU A 13 5.55 -7.95 -3.99
CA LEU A 13 6.35 -7.08 -3.16
C LEU A 13 6.35 -5.66 -3.73
N ALA A 14 6.13 -4.69 -2.85
CA ALA A 14 6.18 -3.28 -3.19
C ALA A 14 7.08 -2.54 -2.19
N SER A 15 8.17 -1.95 -2.68
CA SER A 15 9.02 -1.07 -1.88
C SER A 15 8.35 0.29 -1.68
N MET A 16 8.64 0.91 -0.53
CA MET A 16 8.27 2.29 -0.27
C MET A 16 9.03 3.21 -1.24
N PRO A 17 8.38 4.14 -1.96
CA PRO A 17 9.09 5.10 -2.78
C PRO A 17 9.94 6.03 -1.90
N PHE A 18 11.11 6.42 -2.40
CA PHE A 18 12.08 7.19 -1.62
C PHE A 18 11.50 8.49 -1.03
N THR A 19 10.56 9.13 -1.73
CA THR A 19 9.89 10.36 -1.28
C THR A 19 9.01 10.17 -0.04
N TRP A 20 8.70 8.93 0.34
CA TRP A 20 7.82 8.58 1.45
C TRP A 20 8.51 7.81 2.58
N ILE A 21 9.75 7.36 2.36
CA ILE A 21 10.59 6.76 3.41
C ILE A 21 10.78 7.80 4.53
N GLY A 22 10.55 7.39 5.78
CA GLY A 22 10.68 8.26 6.94
C GLY A 22 9.48 9.18 7.22
N LEU A 23 8.46 9.17 6.35
CA LEU A 23 7.20 9.86 6.60
C LEU A 23 6.16 8.95 7.24
N PHE A 24 6.30 7.64 7.07
CA PHE A 24 5.44 6.66 7.71
C PHE A 24 6.23 5.70 8.59
N TYR A 25 5.65 5.47 9.75
CA TYR A 25 6.08 4.52 10.75
C TYR A 25 4.86 3.65 11.06
N ASN A 26 5.00 2.33 11.00
CA ASN A 26 3.94 1.47 11.50
C ASN A 26 3.95 1.52 13.04
N GLY A 27 2.77 1.50 13.67
CA GLY A 27 2.53 1.72 15.10
C GLY A 27 3.19 0.74 16.08
N GLY A 28 4.12 -0.11 15.61
CA GLY A 28 4.98 -0.97 16.42
C GLY A 28 6.47 -0.97 16.03
N CYS A 29 6.89 -0.21 15.00
CA CYS A 29 8.29 -0.15 14.57
C CYS A 29 8.95 1.19 14.95
N PRO A 30 10.14 1.16 15.58
CA PRO A 30 10.92 2.37 15.84
C PRO A 30 11.59 2.93 14.58
N ASP A 31 11.74 2.10 13.55
CA ASP A 31 12.41 2.44 12.29
C ASP A 31 11.41 2.74 11.16
N PRO A 32 11.79 3.59 10.19
CA PRO A 32 10.94 3.90 9.06
C PRO A 32 10.72 2.66 8.19
N CYS A 33 9.48 2.44 7.79
CA CYS A 33 9.13 1.29 6.96
C CYS A 33 9.62 1.49 5.52
N ASP A 34 10.35 0.51 4.99
CA ASP A 34 10.92 0.52 3.63
C ASP A 34 10.08 -0.26 2.61
N MET A 35 9.00 -0.89 3.07
CA MET A 35 8.11 -1.71 2.26
C MET A 35 6.66 -1.27 2.40
N LEU A 36 5.99 -1.19 1.26
CA LEU A 36 4.56 -0.88 1.12
C LEU A 36 3.74 -2.19 1.10
N SER A 37 4.26 -3.24 0.47
CA SER A 37 3.70 -4.59 0.54
C SER A 37 4.85 -5.59 0.68
N GLY A 38 4.85 -6.39 1.75
CA GLY A 38 5.88 -7.38 2.01
C GLY A 38 6.64 -7.21 3.32
N PRO A 39 7.74 -7.97 3.50
CA PRO A 39 8.50 -7.96 4.74
C PRO A 39 9.33 -6.68 4.85
N CYS A 40 9.07 -5.90 5.89
CA CYS A 40 9.78 -4.67 6.22
C CYS A 40 11.09 -4.95 6.96
N ALA A 41 12.09 -4.08 6.79
CA ALA A 41 13.34 -4.13 7.56
C ALA A 41 13.10 -4.11 9.08
N CYS A 42 12.01 -3.48 9.53
CA CYS A 42 11.66 -3.42 10.94
C CYS A 42 11.02 -4.72 11.49
N GLY A 43 10.91 -5.75 10.65
CA GLY A 43 10.41 -7.09 11.02
C GLY A 43 8.90 -7.27 10.88
N ALA A 44 8.16 -6.18 10.64
CA ALA A 44 6.73 -6.26 10.33
C ALA A 44 6.49 -6.72 8.88
N TRP A 45 5.34 -7.36 8.65
CA TRP A 45 4.83 -7.59 7.30
C TRP A 45 3.80 -6.53 6.96
N HIS A 46 3.98 -5.81 5.85
CA HIS A 46 3.08 -4.76 5.42
C HIS A 46 2.13 -5.21 4.32
N HIS A 47 0.94 -4.64 4.35
CA HIS A 47 -0.06 -4.80 3.31
C HIS A 47 -0.39 -3.47 2.65
N GLN A 48 -0.73 -3.51 1.36
CA GLN A 48 -1.07 -2.32 0.58
C GLN A 48 -2.12 -1.42 1.26
N TYR A 49 -3.15 -2.00 1.87
CA TYR A 49 -4.27 -1.28 2.47
C TYR A 49 -3.90 -0.51 3.75
N GLU A 50 -2.69 -0.72 4.30
CA GLU A 50 -2.21 0.00 5.49
C GLU A 50 -1.79 1.44 5.16
N TRP A 51 -1.63 1.78 3.87
CA TRP A 51 -1.08 3.04 3.42
C TRP A 51 -2.11 3.95 2.75
N PRO A 52 -1.88 5.27 2.71
CA PRO A 52 -2.79 6.20 2.04
C PRO A 52 -2.98 5.89 0.55
N ASP A 53 -4.19 6.11 0.03
CA ASP A 53 -4.55 5.82 -1.37
C ASP A 53 -3.61 6.48 -2.38
N VAL A 54 -3.15 7.70 -2.10
CA VAL A 54 -2.19 8.41 -2.96
C VAL A 54 -0.88 7.62 -3.14
N LEU A 55 -0.42 6.95 -2.08
CA LEU A 55 0.77 6.13 -2.10
C LEU A 55 0.52 4.85 -2.91
N GLN A 56 -0.62 4.21 -2.65
CA GLN A 56 -1.03 3.01 -3.37
C GLN A 56 -1.16 3.28 -4.87
N VAL A 57 -1.83 4.37 -5.28
CA VAL A 57 -1.98 4.76 -6.69
C VAL A 57 -0.62 5.07 -7.32
N SER A 58 0.29 5.73 -6.59
CA SER A 58 1.62 6.06 -7.13
C SER A 58 2.51 4.83 -7.40
N VAL A 59 2.33 3.76 -6.63
CA VAL A 59 3.16 2.54 -6.74
C VAL A 59 2.50 1.48 -7.63
N PHE A 60 1.20 1.26 -7.47
CA PHE A 60 0.47 0.23 -8.20
C PHE A 60 -0.25 0.74 -9.46
N GLY A 61 -0.28 2.06 -9.70
CA GLY A 61 -0.69 2.65 -10.98
C GLY A 61 -2.20 2.64 -11.27
N ASN A 62 -3.04 2.56 -10.24
CA ASN A 62 -4.46 2.14 -10.23
C ASN A 62 -4.60 0.62 -10.08
N VAL A 63 -4.57 0.13 -8.84
CA VAL A 63 -5.46 -1.00 -8.53
C VAL A 63 -6.84 -0.42 -8.71
N GLN A 64 -7.64 -0.98 -9.61
CA GLN A 64 -9.06 -0.67 -9.64
C GLN A 64 -9.51 -0.83 -8.19
N VAL A 65 -10.00 0.25 -7.57
CA VAL A 65 -10.86 0.09 -6.41
C VAL A 65 -11.95 -0.78 -6.97
N ASP A 66 -11.85 -2.10 -6.71
CA ASP A 66 -12.82 -3.04 -7.23
C ASP A 66 -14.17 -2.42 -6.89
N GLU A 67 -15.13 -2.56 -7.79
CA GLU A 67 -16.54 -2.28 -7.52
C GLU A 67 -17.04 -2.98 -6.22
N ASP A 68 -16.18 -3.81 -5.58
CA ASP A 68 -16.34 -4.41 -4.26
C ASP A 68 -15.97 -3.54 -3.04
N TYR A 69 -15.25 -2.41 -3.12
CA TYR A 69 -15.04 -1.54 -1.95
C TYR A 69 -16.36 -0.89 -1.50
N ASP A 70 -17.20 -0.48 -2.46
CA ASP A 70 -18.56 0.01 -2.21
C ASP A 70 -19.53 -1.11 -1.75
N ARG A 71 -19.28 -2.38 -2.12
CA ARG A 71 -20.06 -3.52 -1.57
C ARG A 71 -19.67 -3.89 -0.14
N LEU A 72 -18.38 -3.86 0.18
CA LEU A 72 -17.86 -4.29 1.47
C LEU A 72 -17.98 -3.20 2.55
N PHE A 73 -17.83 -1.92 2.16
CA PHE A 73 -17.78 -0.81 3.12
C PHE A 73 -18.71 0.36 2.78
N GLY A 74 -19.35 0.36 1.60
CA GLY A 74 -20.38 1.33 1.23
C GLY A 74 -21.63 1.14 2.07
N ARG A 75 -21.78 2.00 3.09
CA ARG A 75 -23.02 2.15 3.86
C ARG A 75 -24.19 2.30 2.90
N ARG A 76 -25.10 1.32 2.91
CA ARG A 76 -26.43 1.42 2.29
C ARG A 76 -27.08 2.74 2.69
N LYS A 77 -27.11 3.74 1.80
CA LYS A 77 -28.19 4.73 1.83
C LYS A 77 -29.45 3.97 1.40
N ARG A 78 -30.15 3.42 2.40
CA ARG A 78 -31.52 2.92 2.24
C ARG A 78 -32.35 4.10 1.73
N ARG A 79 -32.83 3.98 0.50
CA ARG A 79 -33.98 4.73 0.01
C ARG A 79 -35.19 3.82 0.12
#